data_AF-A0A6M3KYX3-F1
#
_entry.id   AF-A0A6M3KYX3-F1
#
_cell.length_a   1.000
_cell.length_b   1.000
_cell.length_c   1.000
_cell.angle_alpha   90.00
_cell.angle_beta   90.00
_cell.angle_gamma   90.00
#
_symmetry.space_group_name_H-M   'P 1'
#
loop_
_entity.id
_entity.type
_entity.pdbx_description
1 polymer ?
#
loop_
_entity_poly.entity_id
_entity_poly.type
_entity_poly.pdbx_seq_one_letter_code
_entity_poly.pdbx_strand_id
1 'polypeptide(L)' 'MVDSTQVVSPAYGRDYKSDEEAEKDWRKGKDFVHRTIIGHSGTYCSTRDFPKGTKVEIRYDKLQELTLIEN' A
#
# COMPACT_ATOMS: atom_id res chain seq x y z
N MET A 1 -8.74 18.56 -8.69
CA MET A 1 -8.46 17.83 -7.44
C MET A 1 -7.32 16.89 -7.77
N VAL A 2 -6.22 16.93 -7.03
CA VAL A 2 -5.18 15.91 -7.20
C VAL A 2 -5.74 14.64 -6.55
N ASP A 3 -6.07 13.65 -7.35
CA ASP A 3 -6.29 12.28 -6.87
C ASP A 3 -4.99 11.84 -6.18
N SER A 4 -4.90 12.03 -4.86
CA SER A 4 -3.70 11.70 -4.09
C SER A 4 -3.60 10.19 -3.88
N THR A 5 -3.08 9.50 -4.89
CA THR A 5 -2.73 8.09 -4.80
C THR A 5 -1.70 7.85 -3.70
N GLN A 6 -1.95 6.87 -2.84
CA GLN A 6 -1.09 6.53 -1.72
C GLN A 6 -0.19 5.36 -2.09
N VAL A 7 1.12 5.60 -2.14
CA VAL A 7 2.10 4.53 -2.42
C VAL A 7 2.51 3.87 -1.12
N VAL A 8 2.37 2.55 -1.05
CA VAL A 8 2.71 1.74 0.12
C VAL A 8 3.57 0.54 -0.25
N SER A 9 4.30 0.00 0.73
CA SER A 9 5.03 -1.27 0.63
C SER A 9 4.73 -2.17 1.83
N PRO A 10 4.88 -3.50 1.71
CA PRO A 10 4.62 -4.40 2.82
C PRO A 10 5.50 -4.07 4.04
N ALA A 11 4.93 -4.18 5.23
CA ALA A 11 5.64 -3.97 6.49
C ALA A 11 6.35 -5.24 6.98
N TYR A 12 7.34 -5.07 7.85
CA TYR A 12 8.02 -6.14 8.58
C TYR A 12 8.77 -7.15 7.69
N GLY A 13 9.36 -6.67 6.58
CA GLY A 13 10.12 -7.52 5.67
C GLY A 13 9.27 -8.51 4.87
N ARG A 14 7.94 -8.36 4.89
CA ARG A 14 7.05 -9.07 3.98
C ARG A 14 7.36 -8.67 2.54
N ASP A 15 7.14 -9.63 1.66
CA ASP A 15 7.21 -9.45 0.22
C ASP A 15 6.18 -10.39 -0.40
N TYR A 16 5.54 -9.96 -1.48
CA TYR A 16 4.50 -10.75 -2.16
C TYR A 16 4.97 -11.08 -3.57
N LYS A 17 4.63 -12.27 -4.05
CA LYS A 17 5.00 -12.75 -5.40
C LYS A 17 3.93 -12.44 -6.44
N SER A 18 2.76 -12.01 -5.99
CA SER A 18 1.63 -11.68 -6.86
C SER A 18 0.81 -10.54 -6.24
N ASP A 19 0.12 -9.79 -7.11
CA ASP A 19 -0.77 -8.71 -6.74
C ASP A 19 -1.95 -9.19 -5.87
N GLU A 20 -2.47 -10.40 -6.14
CA GLU A 20 -3.56 -11.00 -5.36
C GLU A 20 -3.21 -11.19 -3.87
N GLU A 21 -1.97 -11.59 -3.57
CA GLU A 21 -1.49 -11.75 -2.19
C GLU A 21 -1.39 -10.40 -1.48
N ALA A 22 -0.87 -9.40 -2.19
CA ALA A 22 -0.72 -8.04 -1.70
C ALA A 22 -2.07 -7.39 -1.40
N GLU A 23 -3.04 -7.51 -2.33
CA GLU A 23 -4.40 -7.02 -2.14
C GLU A 23 -5.09 -7.73 -0.97
N LYS A 24 -5.00 -9.06 -0.91
CA LYS A 24 -5.63 -9.85 0.15
C LYS A 24 -5.15 -9.43 1.54
N ASP A 25 -3.85 -9.21 1.70
CA ASP A 25 -3.30 -8.77 2.98
C ASP A 25 -3.63 -7.30 3.31
N TRP A 26 -3.75 -6.44 2.30
CA TRP A 26 -4.30 -5.10 2.47
C TRP A 26 -5.75 -5.12 2.98
N ARG A 27 -6.63 -5.86 2.29
CA ARG A 27 -8.06 -5.99 2.65
C ARG A 27 -8.26 -6.66 4.01
N LYS A 28 -7.33 -7.50 4.45
CA LYS A 28 -7.31 -8.07 5.82
C LYS A 28 -6.91 -7.05 6.89
N GLY A 29 -6.51 -5.83 6.49
CA GLY A 29 -6.09 -4.77 7.38
C GLY A 29 -4.75 -5.03 8.05
N LYS A 30 -3.84 -5.74 7.36
CA LYS A 30 -2.45 -5.82 7.81
C LYS A 30 -1.73 -4.49 7.60
N ASP A 31 -0.64 -4.30 8.32
CA ASP A 31 0.19 -3.11 8.19
C ASP A 31 1.00 -3.10 6.88
N PHE A 32 1.18 -1.90 6.35
CA PHE A 32 2.04 -1.53 5.23
C PHE A 32 2.80 -0.27 5.64
N VAL A 33 3.73 0.17 4.81
CA VAL A 33 4.59 1.32 5.06
C VAL A 33 4.37 2.33 3.95
N HIS A 34 4.09 3.59 4.30
CA HIS A 34 4.03 4.68 3.33
C HIS A 34 5.37 4.87 2.62
N ARG A 35 5.31 5.03 1.30
CA ARG A 35 6.46 5.29 0.42
C ARG A 35 6.35 6.64 -0.31
N THR A 36 5.42 7.50 0.09
CA THR A 36 5.27 8.84 -0.47
C THR A 36 6.54 9.69 -0.26
N ILE A 37 6.88 10.54 -1.24
CA ILE A 37 8.03 11.45 -1.17
C ILE A 37 7.69 12.69 -0.32
N ILE A 38 6.41 13.09 -0.29
CA ILE A 38 5.94 14.28 0.43
C ILE A 38 5.21 13.81 1.69
N GLY A 39 5.80 14.06 2.87
CA GLY A 39 5.21 13.75 4.18
C GLY A 39 5.72 12.48 4.84
N HIS A 40 4.79 11.66 5.37
CA HIS A 40 4.98 10.51 6.28
C HIS A 40 5.66 9.27 5.66
N SER A 41 6.73 9.44 4.90
CA SER A 41 7.49 8.30 4.38
C SER A 41 8.04 7.43 5.52
N GLY A 42 7.89 6.11 5.41
CA GLY A 42 8.35 5.18 6.42
C GLY A 42 7.39 4.95 7.59
N THR A 43 6.23 5.62 7.65
CA THR A 43 5.22 5.34 8.68
C THR A 43 4.41 4.10 8.33
N TYR A 44 4.07 3.32 9.35
CA TYR A 44 3.12 2.22 9.20
C TYR A 44 1.70 2.77 8.95
N CYS A 45 0.93 2.05 8.14
CA CYS A 45 -0.44 2.37 7.75
C CYS A 45 -1.18 1.08 7.39
N SER A 46 -2.50 1.14 7.37
CA SER A 46 -3.38 0.03 7.00
C SER A 46 -4.59 0.56 6.25
N THR A 47 -5.42 -0.30 5.65
CA THR A 47 -6.70 0.06 5.03
C THR A 47 -7.59 0.99 5.89
N ARG A 48 -7.47 0.93 7.23
CA ARG A 48 -8.27 1.71 8.19
C ARG A 48 -7.88 3.18 8.24
N ASP A 49 -6.66 3.51 7.82
CA ASP A 49 -6.09 4.85 7.86
C ASP A 49 -6.51 5.70 6.65
N PHE A 50 -7.17 5.08 5.66
CA PHE A 50 -7.59 5.74 4.42
C PHE A 50 -9.12 5.76 4.29
N PRO A 51 -9.71 6.84 3.76
CA PRO A 51 -11.13 6.84 3.43
C PRO A 51 -11.43 5.85 2.29
N LYS A 52 -12.68 5.40 2.23
CA LYS A 52 -13.15 4.56 1.12
C LYS A 52 -13.04 5.30 -0.21
N GLY A 53 -12.67 4.60 -1.28
CA GLY A 53 -12.44 5.21 -2.60
C GLY A 53 -11.02 5.79 -2.76
N THR A 54 -10.15 5.65 -1.76
CA THR A 54 -8.75 6.06 -1.90
C THR A 54 -8.01 5.09 -2.81
N LYS A 55 -7.32 5.62 -3.81
CA LYS A 55 -6.41 4.85 -4.65
C LYS A 55 -5.12 4.54 -3.90
N VAL A 56 -4.79 3.26 -3.78
CA VAL A 56 -3.60 2.77 -3.08
C VAL A 56 -2.74 1.97 -4.07
N GLU A 57 -1.50 2.40 -4.24
CA GLU A 57 -0.49 1.68 -5.01
C GLU A 57 0.36 0.84 -4.06
N ILE A 58 0.18 -0.48 -4.11
CA ILE A 58 0.95 -1.41 -3.30
C ILE A 58 2.12 -1.91 -4.12
N ARG A 59 3.35 -1.64 -3.68
CA ARG A 59 4.57 -2.19 -4.28
C ARG A 59 4.87 -3.57 -3.73
N TYR A 60 5.19 -4.52 -4.60
CA TYR A 60 5.53 -5.90 -4.24
C TYR A 60 6.70 -6.42 -5.09
N ASP A 61 7.06 -7.70 -4.94
CA ASP A 61 8.24 -8.36 -5.52
C ASP A 61 9.50 -7.49 -5.41
N LYS A 62 9.94 -7.27 -4.17
CA LYS A 62 11.09 -6.41 -3.81
C LYS A 62 10.96 -4.98 -4.30
N LEU A 63 9.72 -4.47 -4.34
CA LEU A 63 9.37 -3.12 -4.80
C LEU A 63 9.58 -2.90 -6.30
N GLN A 64 9.75 -3.98 -7.07
CA GLN A 64 9.96 -3.92 -8.52
C GLN A 64 8.63 -3.85 -9.28
N GLU A 65 7.56 -4.36 -8.68
CA GLU A 65 6.21 -4.32 -9.25
C GLU A 65 5.25 -3.52 -8.36
N LEU A 66 4.11 -3.12 -8.94
CA LEU A 66 3.05 -2.40 -8.25
C LEU A 66 1.67 -2.86 -8.72
N THR A 67 0.71 -2.86 -7.80
CA THR A 67 -0.71 -3.02 -8.10
C THR A 67 -1.50 -1.83 -7.55
N LEU A 68 -2.52 -1.40 -8.29
CA LEU A 68 -3.37 -0.28 -7.92
C LEU A 68 -4.72 -0.82 -7.47
N ILE A 69 -5.12 -0.47 -6.25
CA ILE A 69 -6.41 -0.89 -5.66
C ILE A 69 -7.20 0.32 -5.16
N GLU A 70 -8.49 0.11 -4.97
CA GLU A 70 -9.38 1.05 -4.30
C GLU A 70 -9.69 0.56 -2.88
N ASN A 71 -9.51 1.44 -1.89
CA ASN A 71 -9.71 1.17 -0.47
C ASN A 71 -11.18 1.13 -0.05
#